data_AF-A0A7V4P1V0-F1
#
_entry.id   AF-A0A7V4P1V0-F1
#
_cell.length_a   1.000
_cell.length_b   1.000
_cell.length_c   1.000
_cell.angle_alpha   90.00
_cell.angle_beta   90.00
_cell.angle_gamma   90.00
#
_symmetry.space_group_name_H-M   'P 1'
#
loop_
_entity.id
_entity.type
_entity.pdbx_description
1 polymer ?
#
loop_
_entity_poly.entity_id
_entity_poly.type
_entity_poly.pdbx_seq_one_letter_code
_entity_poly.pdbx_strand_id
1 'polypeptide(L)'
;MVVLSRCSRVLFLIALSAAAGCGAPRAWQPDVDPSTLPDVEFQAYLADAPVVTVAEGFRAMLILADGEDTCTTFEERRAKLEERGIARPVWKLEPDHMLDKGTLAYMIRQICRIRGGINLNLFGSVGLGERRYALREMIYEDIMAEAADFAVVRGGELVSALSKADAWMQKHRLYEVEPLELPPEPPPGAPAEWIASPTTAPSEPAQAGP
;
A
#
# COMPACT_ATOMS: atom_id res chain seq x y z
N MET A 1 -58.42 24.67 10.19
CA MET A 1 -57.46 23.67 9.70
C MET A 1 -56.22 24.39 9.16
N VAL A 2 -55.18 24.59 9.96
CA VAL A 2 -53.87 25.11 9.50
C VAL A 2 -52.78 24.39 10.30
N VAL A 3 -52.41 23.17 9.90
CA VAL A 3 -51.25 22.43 10.44
C VAL A 3 -50.61 21.61 9.31
N LEU A 4 -50.00 22.28 8.33
CA LEU A 4 -49.25 21.61 7.25
C LEU A 4 -48.19 22.55 6.67
N SER A 5 -47.30 23.10 7.50
CA SER A 5 -46.20 23.94 7.00
C SER A 5 -45.00 24.05 7.96
N ARG A 6 -44.63 22.95 8.63
CA ARG A 6 -43.42 22.94 9.49
C ARG A 6 -42.47 21.75 9.31
N CYS A 7 -42.87 20.66 8.66
CA CYS A 7 -41.96 19.51 8.47
C CYS A 7 -40.97 19.64 7.30
N SER A 8 -41.13 20.60 6.38
CA SER A 8 -40.28 20.68 5.18
C SER A 8 -38.90 21.31 5.43
N ARG A 9 -38.71 22.05 6.54
CA ARG A 9 -37.46 22.79 6.78
C ARG A 9 -36.37 22.01 7.53
N VAL A 10 -36.72 20.89 8.17
CA VAL A 10 -35.74 20.07 8.92
C VAL A 10 -34.95 19.13 8.00
N LEU A 11 -35.52 18.74 6.86
CA LEU A 11 -34.89 17.83 5.90
C LEU A 11 -33.75 18.47 5.07
N PHE A 12 -33.69 19.81 4.98
CA PHE A 12 -32.67 20.49 4.18
C PHE A 12 -31.33 20.70 4.91
N LEU A 13 -31.32 20.62 6.25
CA LEU A 13 -30.10 20.83 7.05
C LEU A 13 -29.24 19.57 7.24
N ILE A 14 -29.78 18.38 6.98
CA ILE A 14 -29.01 17.11 7.04
C ILE A 14 -28.26 16.86 5.71
N ALA A 15 -28.69 17.48 4.61
CA ALA A 15 -28.11 17.26 3.28
C ALA A 15 -26.77 17.99 3.03
N LEU A 16 -26.40 18.99 3.84
CA LEU A 16 -25.22 19.82 3.58
C LEU A 16 -23.95 19.36 4.33
N SER A 17 -24.07 18.38 5.23
CA SER A 17 -22.96 17.91 6.07
C SER A 17 -22.10 16.81 5.41
N ALA A 18 -22.44 16.38 4.19
CA ALA A 18 -21.82 15.21 3.55
C ALA A 18 -20.62 15.54 2.64
N ALA A 19 -20.15 16.79 2.60
CA ALA A 19 -19.12 17.23 1.64
C ALA A 19 -17.74 17.56 2.26
N ALA A 20 -17.49 17.22 3.52
CA ALA A 20 -16.23 17.54 4.21
C ALA A 20 -15.46 16.26 4.56
N GLY A 21 -14.80 15.69 3.55
CA GLY A 21 -13.87 14.58 3.72
C GLY A 21 -12.86 14.48 2.58
N CYS A 22 -12.53 15.60 1.93
CA CYS A 22 -11.43 15.63 0.97
C CYS A 22 -10.12 15.63 1.77
N GLY A 23 -9.28 14.61 1.57
CA GLY A 23 -7.93 14.57 2.12
C GLY A 23 -7.15 15.83 1.74
N ALA A 24 -6.29 16.31 2.63
CA ALA A 24 -5.45 17.46 2.33
C ALA A 24 -4.26 17.03 1.44
N PRO A 25 -3.88 17.84 0.44
CA PRO A 25 -2.68 17.59 -0.33
C PRO A 25 -1.44 17.66 0.57
N ARG A 26 -0.41 16.91 0.21
CA ARG A 26 0.86 16.92 0.93
C ARG A 26 1.54 18.29 0.78
N ALA A 27 1.83 18.95 1.90
CA ALA A 27 2.51 20.26 1.91
C ALA A 27 4.03 20.15 1.67
N TRP A 28 4.64 19.03 2.04
CA TRP A 28 6.05 18.74 1.78
C TRP A 28 6.22 18.13 0.38
N GLN A 29 7.23 18.59 -0.35
CA GLN A 29 7.58 18.01 -1.64
C GLN A 29 8.94 17.31 -1.51
N PRO A 30 9.08 16.07 -2.02
CA PRO A 30 10.33 15.36 -2.02
C PRO A 30 11.31 16.01 -3.02
N ASP A 31 12.60 15.91 -2.73
CA ASP A 31 13.65 16.41 -3.62
C ASP A 31 13.75 15.59 -4.93
N VAL A 32 13.28 14.35 -4.89
CA VAL A 32 13.28 13.40 -6.02
C VAL A 32 11.87 12.94 -6.30
N ASP A 33 11.51 12.82 -7.57
CA ASP A 33 10.21 12.31 -7.99
C ASP A 33 10.10 10.80 -7.70
N PRO A 34 9.24 10.38 -6.74
CA PRO A 34 9.12 8.98 -6.34
C PRO A 34 8.59 8.09 -7.44
N SER A 35 7.96 8.63 -8.49
CA SER A 35 7.44 7.83 -9.61
C SER A 35 8.53 7.33 -10.57
N THR A 36 9.71 7.96 -10.54
CA THR A 36 10.83 7.67 -11.44
C THR A 36 11.88 6.73 -10.84
N LEU A 37 11.85 6.55 -9.52
CA LEU A 37 12.81 5.72 -8.79
C LEU A 37 12.63 4.23 -9.13
N PRO A 38 13.71 3.44 -9.23
CA PRO A 38 13.63 1.97 -9.19
C PRO A 38 12.98 1.47 -7.89
N ASP A 39 12.39 0.27 -7.89
CA ASP A 39 11.62 -0.25 -6.74
C ASP A 39 12.42 -0.30 -5.43
N VAL A 40 13.70 -0.67 -5.49
CA VAL A 40 14.58 -0.70 -4.31
C VAL A 40 14.82 0.70 -3.75
N GLU A 41 15.11 1.68 -4.61
CA GLU A 41 15.31 3.07 -4.22
C GLU A 41 14.01 3.71 -3.72
N PHE A 42 12.88 3.34 -4.31
CA PHE A 42 11.56 3.75 -3.86
C PHE A 42 11.24 3.26 -2.45
N GLN A 43 11.60 2.02 -2.11
CA GLN A 43 11.43 1.51 -0.74
C GLN A 43 12.32 2.25 0.28
N ALA A 44 13.56 2.56 -0.09
CA ALA A 44 14.45 3.37 0.74
C ALA A 44 13.89 4.78 0.95
N TYR A 45 13.42 5.42 -0.13
CA TYR A 45 12.73 6.71 -0.08
C TYR A 45 11.52 6.69 0.87
N LEU A 46 10.69 5.64 0.77
CA LEU A 46 9.52 5.49 1.64
C LEU A 46 9.91 5.42 3.11
N ALA A 47 11.04 4.82 3.49
CA ALA A 47 11.44 4.73 4.90
C ALA A 47 11.64 6.13 5.53
N ASP A 48 12.15 7.08 4.75
CA ASP A 48 12.46 8.44 5.20
C ASP A 48 11.30 9.44 4.98
N ALA A 49 10.28 9.07 4.19
CA ALA A 49 9.18 9.95 3.86
C ALA A 49 8.36 10.34 5.12
N PRO A 50 8.18 11.65 5.41
CA PRO A 50 7.45 12.08 6.60
C PRO A 50 5.96 11.69 6.54
N VAL A 51 5.37 11.77 5.35
CA VAL A 51 3.99 11.38 5.05
C VAL A 51 3.90 10.80 3.64
N VAL A 52 3.05 9.80 3.48
CA VAL A 52 2.86 9.08 2.21
C VAL A 52 1.64 9.62 1.46
N THR A 53 1.76 9.80 0.16
CA THR A 53 0.63 10.16 -0.72
C THR A 53 -0.13 8.95 -1.25
N VAL A 54 -1.32 9.16 -1.80
CA VAL A 54 -2.08 8.09 -2.47
C VAL A 54 -1.28 7.47 -3.61
N ALA A 55 -0.58 8.28 -4.42
CA ALA A 55 0.21 7.77 -5.54
C ALA A 55 1.32 6.83 -5.08
N GLU A 56 2.05 7.21 -4.04
CA GLU A 56 3.09 6.40 -3.41
C GLU A 56 2.51 5.12 -2.78
N GLY A 57 1.36 5.25 -2.10
CA GLY A 57 0.63 4.12 -1.53
C GLY A 57 0.20 3.11 -2.60
N PHE A 58 -0.33 3.57 -3.73
CA PHE A 58 -0.78 2.69 -4.81
C PHE A 58 0.39 1.92 -5.44
N ARG A 59 1.50 2.62 -5.69
CA ARG A 59 2.74 1.97 -6.14
C ARG A 59 3.20 0.89 -5.15
N ALA A 60 3.26 1.23 -3.86
CA ALA A 60 3.65 0.28 -2.82
C ALA A 60 2.73 -0.94 -2.74
N MET A 61 1.41 -0.77 -2.94
CA MET A 61 0.46 -1.88 -2.95
C MET A 61 0.61 -2.80 -4.16
N LEU A 62 0.99 -2.27 -5.32
CA LEU A 62 1.29 -3.10 -6.49
C LEU A 62 2.56 -3.92 -6.27
N ILE A 63 3.62 -3.30 -5.75
CA ILE A 63 4.85 -4.02 -5.39
C ILE A 63 4.55 -5.11 -4.36
N LEU A 64 3.72 -4.83 -3.35
CA LEU A 64 3.30 -5.86 -2.38
C LEU A 64 2.52 -7.00 -3.04
N ALA A 65 1.62 -6.69 -3.97
CA ALA A 65 0.74 -7.67 -4.59
C ALA A 65 1.42 -8.54 -5.66
N ASP A 66 2.32 -7.94 -6.44
CA ASP A 66 2.90 -8.54 -7.65
C ASP A 66 4.42 -8.72 -7.56
N GLY A 67 5.08 -8.17 -6.54
CA GLY A 67 6.54 -8.14 -6.40
C GLY A 67 7.22 -6.97 -7.12
N GLU A 68 6.52 -6.30 -8.04
CA GLU A 68 7.02 -5.19 -8.86
C GLU A 68 5.87 -4.24 -9.27
N ASP A 69 6.23 -3.01 -9.65
CA ASP A 69 5.32 -2.08 -10.30
C ASP A 69 5.65 -1.91 -11.79
N THR A 70 4.83 -2.50 -12.65
CA THR A 70 4.97 -2.39 -14.11
C THR A 70 4.24 -1.20 -14.73
N CYS A 71 3.53 -0.41 -13.91
CA CYS A 71 2.75 0.73 -14.39
C CYS A 71 3.62 2.00 -14.49
N THR A 72 3.34 2.81 -15.50
CA THR A 72 4.09 4.07 -15.73
C THR A 72 3.36 5.27 -15.15
N THR A 73 2.03 5.25 -15.14
CA THR A 73 1.20 6.37 -14.69
C THR A 73 0.38 6.04 -13.45
N PHE A 74 -0.02 7.08 -12.72
CA PHE A 74 -0.92 6.92 -11.57
C PHE A 74 -2.27 6.30 -11.97
N GLU A 75 -2.84 6.71 -13.10
CA GLU A 75 -4.13 6.19 -13.57
C GLU A 75 -4.06 4.70 -13.93
N GLU A 76 -2.95 4.23 -14.51
CA GLU A 76 -2.72 2.79 -14.72
C GLU A 76 -2.68 2.03 -13.40
N ARG A 77 -1.94 2.53 -12.40
CA ARG A 77 -1.86 1.92 -11.08
C ARG A 77 -3.23 1.85 -10.42
N ARG A 78 -3.98 2.95 -10.47
CA ARG A 78 -5.33 3.07 -9.95
C ARG A 78 -6.26 2.06 -10.61
N ALA A 79 -6.27 1.99 -11.94
CA ALA A 79 -7.12 1.07 -12.69
C ALA A 79 -6.82 -0.38 -12.30
N LYS A 80 -5.54 -0.77 -12.23
CA LYS A 80 -5.12 -2.14 -11.84
C LYS A 80 -5.56 -2.50 -10.42
N LEU A 81 -5.44 -1.57 -9.47
CA LEU A 81 -5.86 -1.79 -8.09
C LEU A 81 -7.39 -1.82 -7.93
N GLU A 82 -8.11 -0.97 -8.67
CA GLU A 82 -9.58 -0.94 -8.66
C GLU A 82 -10.19 -2.20 -9.32
N GLU A 83 -9.63 -2.66 -10.44
CA GLU A 83 -10.03 -3.90 -11.12
C GLU A 83 -9.94 -5.11 -10.18
N ARG A 84 -8.87 -5.16 -9.37
CA ARG A 84 -8.65 -6.24 -8.39
C ARG A 84 -9.41 -6.04 -7.08
N GLY A 85 -10.17 -4.95 -6.95
CA GLY A 85 -10.89 -4.61 -5.72
C GLY A 85 -9.98 -4.26 -4.53
N ILE A 86 -8.70 -4.00 -4.78
CA ILE A 86 -7.73 -3.57 -3.76
C ILE A 86 -8.01 -2.11 -3.38
N ALA A 87 -8.32 -1.27 -4.37
CA ALA A 87 -8.82 0.09 -4.18
C ALA A 87 -10.29 0.20 -4.60
N ARG A 88 -11.01 1.21 -4.09
CA ARG A 88 -12.44 1.41 -4.40
C ARG A 88 -12.64 2.74 -5.14
N PRO A 89 -13.31 2.73 -6.31
CA PRO A 89 -13.51 3.95 -7.10
C PRO A 89 -14.36 5.00 -6.39
N VAL A 90 -15.28 4.55 -5.52
CA VAL A 90 -16.19 5.44 -4.77
C VAL A 90 -15.46 6.39 -3.83
N TRP A 91 -14.23 6.06 -3.41
CA TRP A 91 -13.45 6.90 -2.50
C TRP A 91 -12.84 8.12 -3.18
N LYS A 92 -12.76 8.15 -4.52
CA LYS A 92 -12.23 9.28 -5.32
C LYS A 92 -10.89 9.78 -4.76
N LEU A 93 -9.95 8.86 -4.60
CA LEU A 93 -8.63 9.19 -4.09
C LEU A 93 -7.83 9.96 -5.15
N GLU A 94 -7.24 11.08 -4.75
CA GLU A 94 -6.40 11.93 -5.59
C GLU A 94 -4.92 11.64 -5.31
N PRO A 95 -4.04 11.66 -6.33
CA PRO A 95 -2.66 11.20 -6.21
C PRO A 95 -1.84 11.97 -5.16
N ASP A 96 -2.05 13.27 -5.04
CA ASP A 96 -1.27 14.17 -4.17
C ASP A 96 -1.79 14.25 -2.72
N HIS A 97 -2.94 13.62 -2.45
CA HIS A 97 -3.51 13.61 -1.11
C HIS A 97 -2.73 12.67 -0.19
N MET A 98 -2.68 13.02 1.08
CA MET A 98 -2.11 12.14 2.10
C MET A 98 -2.95 10.87 2.23
N LEU A 99 -2.28 9.73 2.28
CA LEU A 99 -2.91 8.43 2.47
C LEU A 99 -3.33 8.24 3.93
N ASP A 100 -4.58 7.84 4.15
CA ASP A 100 -5.08 7.49 5.49
C ASP A 100 -4.85 6.00 5.83
N LYS A 101 -4.67 5.72 7.13
CA LYS A 101 -4.41 4.37 7.65
C LYS A 101 -5.55 3.40 7.36
N GLY A 102 -6.80 3.86 7.32
CA GLY A 102 -7.95 3.03 7.00
C GLY A 102 -7.95 2.56 5.54
N THR A 103 -7.61 3.44 4.60
CA THR A 103 -7.43 3.11 3.18
C THR A 103 -6.26 2.14 3.00
N LEU A 104 -5.11 2.40 3.63
CA LEU A 104 -3.97 1.48 3.59
C LEU A 104 -4.34 0.09 4.13
N ALA A 105 -4.97 0.03 5.30
CA ALA A 105 -5.38 -1.21 5.93
C ALA A 105 -6.32 -2.02 5.05
N TYR A 106 -7.25 -1.37 4.36
CA TYR A 106 -8.12 -2.03 3.41
C TYR A 106 -7.32 -2.66 2.27
N MET A 107 -6.42 -1.91 1.64
CA MET A 107 -5.61 -2.42 0.52
C MET A 107 -4.78 -3.64 0.92
N ILE A 108 -4.06 -3.55 2.05
CA ILE A 108 -3.26 -4.67 2.59
C ILE A 108 -4.15 -5.89 2.85
N ARG A 109 -5.31 -5.69 3.49
CA ARG A 109 -6.25 -6.79 3.78
C ARG A 109 -6.68 -7.52 2.50
N GLN A 110 -6.96 -6.79 1.42
CA GLN A 110 -7.37 -7.39 0.15
C GLN A 110 -6.24 -8.23 -0.44
N ILE A 111 -5.01 -7.71 -0.44
CA ILE A 111 -3.82 -8.41 -0.95
C ILE A 111 -3.56 -9.68 -0.14
N CYS A 112 -3.56 -9.58 1.18
CA CYS A 112 -3.37 -10.71 2.09
C CYS A 112 -4.59 -11.65 2.16
N ARG A 113 -5.71 -11.34 1.49
CA ARG A 113 -6.95 -12.15 1.51
C ARG A 113 -7.46 -12.44 2.93
N ILE A 114 -7.25 -11.51 3.86
CA ILE A 114 -7.65 -11.68 5.27
C ILE A 114 -9.18 -11.56 5.35
N ARG A 115 -9.85 -12.66 5.73
CA ARG A 115 -11.32 -12.73 5.74
C ARG A 115 -11.96 -11.72 6.70
N GLY A 116 -11.31 -11.43 7.82
CA GLY A 116 -11.77 -10.52 8.87
C GLY A 116 -13.02 -11.00 9.61
N GLY A 117 -13.43 -10.25 10.64
CA GLY A 117 -14.54 -10.61 11.52
C GLY A 117 -15.95 -10.42 10.92
N ILE A 118 -16.96 -10.83 11.69
CA ILE A 118 -18.39 -10.79 11.27
C ILE A 118 -18.82 -9.37 10.87
N ASN A 119 -18.40 -8.34 11.63
CA ASN A 119 -18.74 -6.95 11.33
C ASN A 119 -18.23 -6.50 9.96
N LEU A 120 -17.01 -6.91 9.59
CA LEU A 120 -16.45 -6.56 8.30
C LEU A 120 -17.16 -7.30 7.16
N ASN A 121 -17.55 -8.55 7.37
CA ASN A 121 -18.33 -9.31 6.38
C ASN A 121 -19.74 -8.73 6.21
N LEU A 122 -20.39 -8.30 7.30
CA LEU A 122 -21.75 -7.76 7.28
C LEU A 122 -21.81 -6.32 6.74
N PHE A 123 -20.93 -5.42 7.23
CA PHE A 123 -20.95 -4.00 6.85
C PHE A 123 -20.03 -3.66 5.67
N GLY A 124 -18.95 -4.44 5.47
CA GLY A 124 -18.02 -4.22 4.35
C GLY A 124 -18.65 -4.51 2.98
N SER A 125 -19.62 -5.42 2.91
CA SER A 125 -20.40 -5.66 1.69
C SER A 125 -21.25 -4.45 1.27
N VAL A 126 -21.65 -3.61 2.23
CA VAL A 126 -22.43 -2.38 2.02
C VAL A 126 -21.53 -1.14 1.92
N GLY A 127 -20.21 -1.30 2.07
CA GLY A 127 -19.23 -0.20 2.06
C GLY A 127 -19.25 0.69 3.31
N LEU A 128 -20.02 0.34 4.33
CA LEU A 128 -20.12 1.12 5.56
C LEU A 128 -19.01 0.76 6.54
N GLY A 129 -18.10 1.71 6.77
CA GLY A 129 -17.01 1.54 7.74
C GLY A 129 -15.96 0.50 7.33
N GLU A 130 -15.89 0.12 6.04
CA GLU A 130 -14.96 -0.91 5.56
C GLU A 130 -13.50 -0.60 5.91
N ARG A 131 -13.08 0.67 5.79
CA ARG A 131 -11.74 1.15 6.17
C ARG A 131 -11.49 1.04 7.67
N ARG A 132 -12.46 1.44 8.49
CA ARG A 132 -12.39 1.34 9.96
C ARG A 132 -12.26 -0.11 10.42
N TYR A 133 -13.07 -1.00 9.87
CA TYR A 133 -13.02 -2.41 10.23
C TYR A 133 -11.77 -3.10 9.67
N ALA A 134 -11.32 -2.75 8.45
CA ALA A 134 -10.06 -3.25 7.92
C ALA A 134 -8.87 -2.88 8.83
N LEU A 135 -8.80 -1.64 9.31
CA LEU A 135 -7.75 -1.22 10.26
C LEU A 135 -7.78 -2.05 11.55
N ARG A 136 -8.97 -2.35 12.09
CA ARG A 136 -9.07 -3.20 13.29
C ARG A 136 -8.55 -4.61 13.05
N GLU A 137 -8.80 -5.19 11.87
CA GLU A 137 -8.24 -6.50 11.52
C GLU A 137 -6.72 -6.42 11.35
N MET A 138 -6.18 -5.37 10.71
CA MET A 138 -4.73 -5.20 10.57
C MET A 138 -4.03 -4.98 11.92
N ILE A 139 -4.69 -4.35 12.89
CA ILE A 139 -4.19 -4.24 14.28
C ILE A 139 -4.23 -5.60 14.97
N TYR A 140 -5.32 -6.37 14.80
CA TYR A 140 -5.47 -7.69 15.39
C TYR A 140 -4.41 -8.69 14.89
N GLU A 141 -4.09 -8.65 13.60
CA GLU A 141 -3.04 -9.47 12.97
C GLU A 141 -1.61 -8.94 13.23
N ASP A 142 -1.45 -7.89 14.05
CA ASP A 142 -0.19 -7.17 14.29
C ASP A 142 0.53 -6.72 13.01
N ILE A 143 -0.22 -6.36 11.97
CA ILE A 143 0.34 -5.80 10.72
C ILE A 143 0.48 -4.27 10.86
N MET A 144 -0.47 -3.61 11.53
CA MET A 144 -0.46 -2.16 11.75
C MET A 144 -0.59 -1.81 13.24
N ALA A 145 0.00 -0.70 13.65
CA ALA A 145 -0.13 -0.18 15.00
C ALA A 145 -1.51 0.46 15.26
N GLU A 146 -1.91 0.53 16.53
CA GLU A 146 -3.16 1.19 16.94
C GLU A 146 -3.17 2.68 16.54
N ALA A 147 -4.23 3.07 15.83
CA ALA A 147 -4.42 4.44 15.35
C ALA A 147 -5.88 4.69 14.98
N ALA A 148 -6.22 5.96 14.74
CA ALA A 148 -7.47 6.31 14.08
C ALA A 148 -7.41 5.96 12.58
N ASP A 149 -8.54 5.62 11.99
CA ASP A 149 -8.66 5.26 10.57
C ASP A 149 -8.35 6.42 9.63
N PHE A 150 -8.70 7.65 10.03
CA PHE A 150 -8.38 8.87 9.28
C PHE A 150 -6.97 9.42 9.55
N ALA A 151 -6.15 8.76 10.40
CA ALA A 151 -4.79 9.22 10.64
C ALA A 151 -3.93 9.03 9.38
N VAL A 152 -3.02 9.96 9.15
CA VAL A 152 -2.10 9.90 8.01
C VAL A 152 -1.06 8.79 8.18
N VAL A 153 -0.65 8.20 7.07
CA VAL A 153 0.40 7.18 7.01
C VAL A 153 1.77 7.87 6.89
N ARG A 154 2.69 7.50 7.78
CA ARG A 154 4.11 7.89 7.67
C ARG A 154 4.87 6.86 6.86
N GLY A 155 5.97 7.27 6.25
CA GLY A 155 6.79 6.43 5.39
C GLY A 155 7.30 5.16 6.07
N GLY A 156 8.03 5.31 7.17
CA GLY A 156 8.49 4.15 7.97
C GLY A 156 7.36 3.26 8.51
N GLU A 157 6.17 3.83 8.77
CA GLU A 157 4.99 3.02 9.15
C GLU A 157 4.50 2.16 7.97
N LEU A 158 4.48 2.72 6.76
CA LEU A 158 4.14 1.96 5.55
C LEU A 158 5.15 0.83 5.32
N VAL A 159 6.46 1.11 5.37
CA VAL A 159 7.51 0.10 5.18
C VAL A 159 7.39 -1.03 6.22
N SER A 160 7.13 -0.68 7.48
CA SER A 160 6.89 -1.67 8.52
C SER A 160 5.63 -2.50 8.25
N ALA A 161 4.55 -1.88 7.78
CA ALA A 161 3.32 -2.59 7.44
C ALA A 161 3.50 -3.52 6.23
N LEU A 162 4.24 -3.09 5.20
CA LEU A 162 4.61 -3.92 4.05
C LEU A 162 5.39 -5.16 4.48
N SER A 163 6.41 -4.97 5.32
CA SER A 163 7.25 -6.08 5.81
C SER A 163 6.44 -7.10 6.63
N LYS A 164 5.54 -6.61 7.48
CA LYS A 164 4.63 -7.46 8.27
C LYS A 164 3.59 -8.17 7.41
N ALA A 165 3.05 -7.48 6.41
CA ALA A 165 2.12 -8.06 5.44
C ALA A 165 2.81 -9.15 4.63
N ASP A 166 4.03 -8.92 4.16
CA ASP A 166 4.82 -9.92 3.44
C ASP A 166 5.07 -11.17 4.28
N ALA A 167 5.54 -11.01 5.52
CA ALA A 167 5.70 -12.12 6.47
C ALA A 167 4.37 -12.88 6.70
N TRP A 168 3.24 -12.17 6.74
CA TRP A 168 1.92 -12.78 6.83
C TRP A 168 1.61 -13.61 5.58
N MET A 169 1.88 -13.09 4.37
CA MET A 169 1.67 -13.79 3.10
C MET A 169 2.52 -15.05 2.99
N GLN A 170 3.78 -14.99 3.40
CA GLN A 170 4.68 -16.15 3.46
C GLN A 170 4.15 -17.22 4.42
N LYS A 171 3.78 -16.82 5.64
CA LYS A 171 3.23 -17.74 6.65
C LYS A 171 1.98 -18.48 6.16
N HIS A 172 1.17 -17.82 5.34
CA HIS A 172 -0.07 -18.37 4.78
C HIS A 172 0.10 -18.94 3.37
N ARG A 173 1.33 -19.03 2.86
CA ARG A 173 1.69 -19.60 1.54
C ARG A 173 0.90 -18.98 0.39
N LEU A 174 0.76 -17.66 0.40
CA LEU A 174 0.14 -16.94 -0.71
C LEU A 174 1.05 -16.86 -1.95
N TYR A 175 2.35 -17.05 -1.77
CA TYR A 175 3.33 -17.25 -2.83
C TYR A 175 4.42 -18.22 -2.37
N GLU A 176 5.18 -18.78 -3.32
CA GLU A 176 6.31 -19.67 -3.04
C GLU A 176 7.57 -18.83 -2.83
N VAL A 177 8.24 -19.02 -1.68
CA VAL A 177 9.54 -18.42 -1.39
C VAL A 177 10.60 -19.39 -1.90
N GLU A 178 11.39 -18.97 -2.88
CA GLU A 178 12.58 -19.73 -3.27
C GLU A 178 13.55 -19.71 -2.08
N PRO A 179 13.94 -20.88 -1.52
CA PRO A 179 14.86 -20.91 -0.41
C PRO A 179 16.19 -20.28 -0.84
N LEU A 180 16.61 -19.22 -0.14
CA LEU A 180 17.92 -18.64 -0.36
C LEU A 180 18.97 -19.68 0.07
N GLU A 181 19.58 -20.34 -0.89
CA GLU A 181 20.74 -21.19 -0.65
C GLU A 181 21.92 -20.30 -0.28
N LEU A 182 22.11 -20.08 1.02
CA LEU A 182 23.31 -19.43 1.51
C LEU A 182 24.50 -20.34 1.20
N PRO A 183 25.60 -19.81 0.62
CA PRO A 183 26.81 -20.58 0.46
C PRO A 183 27.26 -21.08 1.85
N PRO A 184 27.84 -22.29 1.94
CA PRO A 184 28.29 -22.83 3.22
C PRO A 184 29.27 -21.86 3.88
N GLU A 185 29.10 -21.63 5.17
CA GLU A 185 29.98 -20.76 5.93
C GLU A 185 31.43 -21.27 5.80
N PRO A 186 32.40 -20.41 5.41
CA PRO A 186 33.76 -20.86 5.23
C PRO A 186 34.33 -21.34 6.57
N PRO A 187 35.19 -22.37 6.57
CA PRO A 187 35.76 -22.90 7.80
C PRO A 187 36.56 -21.81 8.54
N PRO A 188 36.58 -21.82 9.89
CA PRO A 188 37.32 -20.83 10.68
C PRO A 188 38.78 -20.75 10.24
N GLY A 189 39.22 -19.58 9.77
CA GLY A 189 40.58 -19.34 9.30
C GLY A 189 40.79 -19.42 7.78
N ALA A 190 39.74 -19.67 6.99
CA ALA A 190 39.81 -19.51 5.54
C ALA A 190 40.01 -18.03 5.16
N PRO A 191 40.87 -17.72 4.18
CA PRO A 191 41.00 -16.36 3.66
C PRO A 191 39.66 -15.88 3.10
N ALA A 192 39.30 -14.61 3.36
CA ALA A 192 38.06 -13.99 2.92
C ALA A 192 38.08 -13.72 1.40
N GLU A 193 38.05 -14.77 0.58
CA GLU A 193 37.99 -14.65 -0.88
C GLU A 193 36.64 -14.11 -1.37
N TRP A 194 35.60 -14.13 -0.53
CA TRP A 194 34.22 -13.73 -0.86
C TRP A 194 33.98 -12.20 -0.95
N ILE A 195 35.00 -11.36 -0.72
CA ILE A 195 34.91 -9.90 -0.92
C ILE A 195 35.21 -9.51 -2.38
N ALA A 196 35.73 -10.42 -3.21
CA ALA A 196 35.86 -10.18 -4.64
C ALA A 196 34.47 -10.27 -5.30
N SER A 197 33.76 -9.13 -5.35
CA SER A 197 32.60 -8.97 -6.24
C SER A 197 32.98 -9.46 -7.64
N PRO A 198 32.09 -10.17 -8.37
CA PRO A 198 32.40 -10.57 -9.73
C PRO A 198 32.66 -9.30 -10.54
N THR A 199 33.92 -9.07 -10.88
CA THR A 199 34.30 -8.11 -11.90
C THR A 199 33.63 -8.61 -13.17
N THR A 200 32.58 -7.90 -13.60
CA THR A 200 31.89 -8.14 -14.87
C THR A 200 32.94 -8.29 -15.97
N ALA A 201 33.16 -9.52 -16.43
CA ALA A 201 33.96 -9.75 -17.61
C ALA A 201 33.22 -9.15 -18.83
N PRO A 202 33.90 -8.44 -19.74
CA PRO A 202 33.23 -7.84 -20.89
C PRO A 202 32.70 -8.96 -21.79
N SER A 203 31.40 -8.93 -22.08
CA SER A 203 30.76 -9.83 -23.03
C SER A 203 31.37 -9.62 -24.42
N GLU A 204 31.89 -10.71 -24.97
CA GLU A 204 32.43 -10.83 -26.32
C GLU A 204 31.33 -10.51 -27.35
N PRO A 205 31.57 -9.65 -28.36
CA PRO A 205 30.54 -9.27 -29.30
C PRO A 205 30.15 -10.45 -30.22
N ALA A 206 28.84 -10.68 -30.30
CA ALA A 206 28.22 -11.69 -31.15
C ALA A 206 28.70 -11.59 -32.60
N GLN A 207 29.30 -12.67 -33.09
CA GLN A 207 29.66 -12.83 -34.50
C GLN A 207 28.38 -12.90 -35.35
N ALA A 208 28.23 -11.95 -36.27
CA ALA A 208 27.22 -11.98 -37.31
C ALA A 208 27.61 -13.03 -38.36
N GLY A 209 26.77 -14.05 -38.53
CA GLY A 209 26.85 -15.04 -39.60
C GLY A 209 26.01 -14.63 -40.83
N PRO A 210 26.36 -15.15 -42.02
CA PRO A 210 26.12 -14.56 -43.35
C PRO A 210 24.67 -14.57 -43.85
#